data_AF-A0A161YWT2-F1
#
_entry.id   AF-A0A161YWT2-F1
#
_cell.length_a   1.000
_cell.length_b   1.000
_cell.length_c   1.000
_cell.angle_alpha   90.00
_cell.angle_beta   90.00
_cell.angle_gamma   90.00
#
_symmetry.space_group_name_H-M   'P 1'
#
loop_
_entity.id
_entity.type
_entity.pdbx_description
1 polymer ?
#
loop_
_entity_poly.entity_id
_entity_poly.type
_entity_poly.pdbx_seq_one_letter_code
_entity_poly.pdbx_strand_id
1 'polypeptide(L)'
;MKKASIKVLYAAILCGLYNPASAIQTIDIEEYQQLLPSVQGAPDYRILLADKVTVNYHCEIIETPDGGYDIDREGCNKPGQFYHVDWQAEFPNQINLSVRGAPSSNEIVEHKLWAIAFAHASASSRIQMQYGLRKGANGTFDLTKPFATGERFGDYFERQMNPNYFVSKGLQESSLGKDLPAGVDEDDGVLQIEYPGSAWAELQGVVGGGFPLPFKNLDPKTVLSSHSGPARNILGSSLSSGFYNGSALAIVSGSLPWNQGSDLSQDSMHLFLQQSKDPDALSMLMSFMYNRGPYAAKDQLLRSQDVFDHCVSIEEDLEDDWTCFQKQNDFGARYIRQIPDVTNTLTSAAAQGSFYDTQLSWSDINNYLSLLKNYGFYSEAVINKAKMAAQTVFNDLQSDGAISYQSQFGRVLEQVMVNFPIYELGEGGPYDEQGKKQFYFYNYSANTSLVVTNNEANQADVNEFVLSQNRIAVDLNGQFTQLKASDGTYECTSEANTALAALKASTDETYVSLSAQLKFSYSDNTCAFEHGPHTPPPPVRDGYWDPSKLYDQPGEMVIDSLDCHEYQNEWYIVGGSAPSLSFSQDPWGVWRRLSERPNSACLSDNPPANKM
;
A
#
# COMPACT_ATOMS: atom_id res chain seq x y z
N MET A 1 -58.92 31.69 9.63
CA MET A 1 -57.78 31.71 8.69
C MET A 1 -56.58 32.37 9.33
N LYS A 2 -55.54 31.62 9.68
CA LYS A 2 -54.14 32.06 9.66
C LYS A 2 -53.29 30.82 9.38
N LYS A 3 -52.80 30.75 8.14
CA LYS A 3 -51.90 29.70 7.65
C LYS A 3 -50.57 29.84 8.41
N ALA A 4 -50.32 28.96 9.38
CA ALA A 4 -48.98 28.72 9.85
C ALA A 4 -48.21 28.06 8.69
N SER A 5 -47.17 28.75 8.25
CA SER A 5 -46.43 28.49 7.02
C SER A 5 -45.67 27.16 7.08
N ILE A 6 -45.90 26.34 6.06
CA ILE A 6 -45.22 25.08 5.71
C ILE A 6 -43.68 25.20 5.68
N LYS A 7 -43.12 26.42 5.73
CA LYS A 7 -41.67 26.67 5.72
C LYS A 7 -40.92 26.22 6.98
N VAL A 8 -41.58 26.05 8.14
CA VAL A 8 -40.90 25.60 9.37
C VAL A 8 -40.74 24.07 9.41
N LEU A 9 -41.61 23.30 8.73
CA LEU A 9 -41.47 21.84 8.66
C LEU A 9 -40.39 21.39 7.65
N TYR A 10 -40.07 22.23 6.65
CA TYR A 10 -38.99 21.92 5.69
C TYR A 10 -37.58 22.22 6.22
N ALA A 11 -37.43 23.12 7.20
CA ALA A 11 -36.13 23.41 7.79
C ALA A 11 -35.64 22.32 8.76
N ALA A 12 -36.55 21.59 9.41
CA ALA A 12 -36.20 20.49 10.31
C ALA A 12 -35.88 19.16 9.56
N ILE A 13 -36.31 19.03 8.30
CA ILE A 13 -36.00 17.86 7.46
C ILE A 13 -34.68 18.04 6.69
N LEU A 14 -34.23 19.30 6.48
CA LEU A 14 -32.97 19.62 5.77
C LEU A 14 -31.75 19.81 6.69
N CYS A 15 -31.92 19.87 8.02
CA CYS A 15 -30.82 19.95 8.97
C CYS A 15 -30.53 18.63 9.72
N GLY A 16 -31.13 17.51 9.28
CA GLY A 16 -31.02 16.20 9.94
C GLY A 16 -30.28 15.11 9.15
N LEU A 17 -29.72 15.41 7.98
CA LEU A 17 -29.03 14.42 7.12
C LEU A 17 -27.80 15.04 6.43
N TYR A 18 -26.88 15.59 7.21
CA TYR A 18 -25.47 15.58 6.81
C TYR A 18 -24.77 14.58 7.73
N ASN A 19 -25.07 13.30 7.52
CA ASN A 19 -24.00 12.32 7.64
C ASN A 19 -23.17 12.52 6.37
N PRO A 20 -21.86 12.80 6.45
CA PRO A 20 -20.98 12.49 5.33
C PRO A 20 -20.96 10.96 5.26
N ALA A 21 -22.00 10.38 4.66
CA ALA A 21 -21.89 9.05 4.11
C ALA A 21 -20.96 9.21 2.92
N SER A 22 -19.65 9.10 3.16
CA SER A 22 -18.72 8.69 2.11
C SER A 22 -19.41 7.53 1.40
N ALA A 23 -19.66 7.64 0.11
CA ALA A 23 -20.29 6.58 -0.64
C ALA A 23 -19.31 5.42 -0.69
N ILE A 24 -19.39 4.55 0.31
CA ILE A 24 -18.57 3.35 0.43
C ILE A 24 -18.83 2.50 -0.82
N GLN A 25 -17.86 2.40 -1.71
CA GLN A 25 -17.94 1.60 -2.92
C GLN A 25 -17.76 0.12 -2.57
N THR A 26 -18.41 -0.75 -3.33
CA THR A 26 -18.25 -2.22 -3.28
C THR A 26 -18.08 -2.70 -4.70
N ILE A 27 -17.26 -3.72 -4.92
CA ILE A 27 -17.25 -4.42 -6.21
C ILE A 27 -18.45 -5.35 -6.32
N ASP A 28 -18.94 -5.55 -7.53
CA ASP A 28 -19.89 -6.60 -7.83
C ASP A 28 -19.22 -7.97 -8.09
N ILE A 29 -20.05 -8.98 -8.37
CA ILE A 29 -19.59 -10.35 -8.63
C ILE A 29 -18.80 -10.44 -9.94
N GLU A 30 -19.19 -9.71 -10.97
CA GLU A 30 -18.53 -9.76 -12.27
C GLU A 30 -17.14 -9.12 -12.18
N GLU A 31 -17.03 -7.98 -11.50
CA GLU A 31 -15.77 -7.30 -11.20
C GLU A 31 -14.83 -8.18 -10.36
N TYR A 32 -15.33 -8.89 -9.35
CA TYR A 32 -14.51 -9.82 -8.56
C TYR A 32 -14.04 -11.01 -9.39
N GLN A 33 -14.91 -11.60 -10.21
CA GLN A 33 -14.57 -12.75 -11.04
C GLN A 33 -13.51 -12.44 -12.10
N GLN A 34 -13.40 -11.19 -12.56
CA GLN A 34 -12.30 -10.75 -13.43
C GLN A 34 -10.93 -10.77 -12.73
N LEU A 35 -10.91 -10.70 -11.39
CA LEU A 35 -9.68 -10.77 -10.59
C LEU A 35 -9.26 -12.20 -10.26
N LEU A 36 -10.13 -13.19 -10.52
CA LEU A 36 -9.83 -14.59 -10.23
C LEU A 36 -9.03 -15.24 -11.37
N PRO A 37 -8.16 -16.22 -11.04
CA PRO A 37 -7.56 -17.09 -12.06
C PRO A 37 -8.67 -17.82 -12.83
N SER A 38 -8.35 -18.31 -14.03
CA SER A 38 -9.33 -18.97 -14.88
C SER A 38 -8.89 -20.35 -15.34
N VAL A 39 -9.79 -21.33 -15.23
CA VAL A 39 -9.60 -22.67 -15.78
C VAL A 39 -10.65 -22.90 -16.85
N GLN A 40 -10.20 -23.13 -18.08
CA GLN A 40 -11.08 -23.35 -19.24
C GLN A 40 -12.10 -22.21 -19.47
N GLY A 41 -11.70 -20.97 -19.15
CA GLY A 41 -12.53 -19.77 -19.34
C GLY A 41 -13.55 -19.50 -18.23
N ALA A 42 -13.61 -20.33 -17.18
CA ALA A 42 -14.42 -20.09 -15.99
C ALA A 42 -13.54 -19.65 -14.80
N PRO A 43 -14.07 -18.86 -13.85
CA PRO A 43 -13.34 -18.51 -12.63
C PRO A 43 -12.94 -19.77 -11.85
N ASP A 44 -11.68 -19.84 -11.45
CA ASP A 44 -11.16 -20.89 -10.58
C ASP A 44 -11.20 -20.42 -9.11
N TYR A 45 -12.07 -21.08 -8.34
CA TYR A 45 -12.27 -20.79 -6.92
C TYR A 45 -11.40 -21.65 -6.00
N ARG A 46 -10.50 -22.47 -6.54
CA ARG A 46 -9.60 -23.28 -5.72
C ARG A 46 -8.64 -22.36 -4.98
N ILE A 47 -8.42 -22.64 -3.70
CA ILE A 47 -7.42 -21.95 -2.88
C ILE A 47 -6.28 -22.92 -2.61
N LEU A 48 -5.12 -22.68 -3.24
CA LEU A 48 -3.96 -23.57 -3.15
C LEU A 48 -2.98 -23.07 -2.10
N LEU A 49 -3.23 -23.42 -0.84
CA LEU A 49 -2.25 -23.27 0.25
C LEU A 49 -1.41 -24.55 0.35
N ALA A 50 -0.09 -24.46 0.41
CA ALA A 50 0.79 -25.62 0.52
C ALA A 50 0.73 -26.28 1.91
N ASP A 51 0.90 -27.61 1.95
CA ASP A 51 0.97 -28.40 3.19
C ASP A 51 1.92 -29.59 3.01
N LYS A 52 2.61 -29.97 4.09
CA LYS A 52 3.62 -31.04 4.14
C LYS A 52 4.77 -30.83 3.17
N VAL A 53 5.23 -29.58 3.09
CA VAL A 53 6.32 -29.15 2.21
C VAL A 53 7.43 -28.58 3.07
N THR A 54 8.67 -28.96 2.76
CA THR A 54 9.86 -28.31 3.33
C THR A 54 10.35 -27.25 2.36
N VAL A 55 10.58 -26.05 2.89
CA VAL A 55 11.15 -24.93 2.14
C VAL A 55 12.43 -24.45 2.80
N ASN A 56 13.29 -23.85 2.00
CA ASN A 56 14.50 -23.19 2.45
C ASN A 56 14.18 -21.70 2.65
N TYR A 57 14.57 -21.12 3.78
CA TYR A 57 14.35 -19.69 4.09
C TYR A 57 15.56 -19.16 4.85
N HIS A 58 15.78 -17.84 4.89
CA HIS A 58 17.00 -17.24 5.46
C HIS A 58 18.31 -17.84 4.94
N CYS A 59 18.31 -18.29 3.69
CA CYS A 59 19.53 -18.73 3.04
C CYS A 59 20.49 -17.55 2.86
N GLU A 60 21.77 -17.85 2.71
CA GLU A 60 22.72 -16.84 2.25
C GLU A 60 22.56 -16.63 0.73
N ILE A 61 23.05 -15.50 0.21
CA ILE A 61 23.20 -15.27 -1.22
C ILE A 61 24.67 -15.40 -1.60
N ILE A 62 24.94 -16.00 -2.75
CA ILE A 62 26.29 -16.20 -3.30
C ILE A 62 26.40 -15.52 -4.66
N GLU A 63 27.58 -14.98 -4.93
CA GLU A 63 27.88 -14.39 -6.24
C GLU A 63 28.01 -15.51 -7.28
N THR A 64 27.29 -15.38 -8.39
CA THR A 64 27.33 -16.33 -9.51
C THR A 64 28.54 -16.05 -10.42
N PRO A 65 29.02 -17.02 -11.23
CA PRO A 65 30.21 -16.84 -12.05
C PRO A 65 30.16 -15.70 -13.09
N ASP A 66 28.96 -15.25 -13.45
CA ASP A 66 28.68 -14.12 -14.33
C ASP A 66 28.51 -12.79 -13.59
N GLY A 67 28.71 -12.78 -12.27
CA GLY A 67 28.67 -11.60 -11.40
C GLY A 67 27.27 -11.22 -10.92
N GLY A 68 26.28 -12.11 -11.06
CA GLY A 68 24.95 -12.06 -10.44
C GLY A 68 24.94 -12.54 -8.98
N TYR A 69 23.78 -12.65 -8.38
CA TYR A 69 23.59 -13.21 -7.04
C TYR A 69 22.42 -14.19 -7.02
N ASP A 70 22.66 -15.40 -6.52
CA ASP A 70 21.62 -16.40 -6.33
C ASP A 70 21.57 -16.86 -4.87
N ILE A 71 20.46 -17.47 -4.48
CA ILE A 71 20.29 -18.16 -3.21
C ILE A 71 21.27 -19.33 -3.15
N ASP A 72 22.08 -19.39 -2.08
CA ASP A 72 22.99 -20.51 -1.81
C ASP A 72 22.21 -21.76 -1.36
N ARG A 73 21.50 -22.40 -2.28
CA ARG A 73 20.65 -23.57 -1.98
C ARG A 73 21.47 -24.76 -1.47
N GLU A 74 22.71 -24.92 -1.95
CA GLU A 74 23.60 -26.00 -1.50
C GLU A 74 24.11 -25.77 -0.07
N GLY A 75 24.47 -24.52 0.27
CA GLY A 75 24.93 -24.13 1.60
C GLY A 75 23.81 -23.82 2.59
N CYS A 76 22.58 -23.66 2.12
CA CYS A 76 21.38 -23.49 2.94
C CYS A 76 21.01 -24.82 3.59
N ASN A 77 21.79 -25.23 4.60
CA ASN A 77 21.69 -26.53 5.26
C ASN A 77 21.76 -26.49 6.80
N LYS A 78 21.67 -25.29 7.39
CA LYS A 78 21.79 -25.10 8.85
C LYS A 78 20.42 -25.10 9.54
N PRO A 79 20.35 -25.45 10.84
CA PRO A 79 19.14 -25.21 11.63
C PRO A 79 18.71 -23.74 11.54
N GLY A 80 17.40 -23.50 11.39
CA GLY A 80 16.85 -22.15 11.17
C GLY A 80 16.87 -21.69 9.69
N GLN A 81 17.30 -22.54 8.76
CA GLN A 81 17.26 -22.26 7.32
C GLN A 81 16.27 -23.16 6.54
N PHE A 82 15.52 -23.99 7.25
CA PHE A 82 14.45 -24.80 6.67
C PHE A 82 13.24 -24.83 7.55
N TYR A 83 12.07 -24.80 6.92
CA TYR A 83 10.80 -24.92 7.61
C TYR A 83 9.97 -26.01 6.95
N HIS A 84 9.46 -26.94 7.75
CA HIS A 84 8.49 -27.93 7.29
C HIS A 84 7.09 -27.46 7.63
N VAL A 85 6.35 -27.03 6.61
CA VAL A 85 4.96 -26.60 6.76
C VAL A 85 4.09 -27.84 6.95
N ASP A 86 3.51 -28.03 8.14
CA ASP A 86 2.46 -29.03 8.39
C ASP A 86 1.39 -28.41 9.30
N TRP A 87 0.40 -27.75 8.69
CA TRP A 87 -0.53 -26.89 9.41
C TRP A 87 -1.30 -27.63 10.49
N GLN A 88 -1.74 -28.86 10.20
CA GLN A 88 -2.54 -29.65 11.13
C GLN A 88 -1.69 -30.22 12.26
N ALA A 89 -0.45 -30.64 11.99
CA ALA A 89 0.44 -31.12 13.04
C ALA A 89 0.93 -29.97 13.95
N GLU A 90 1.19 -28.80 13.37
CA GLU A 90 1.76 -27.67 14.10
C GLU A 90 0.74 -26.88 14.91
N PHE A 91 -0.47 -26.68 14.36
CA PHE A 91 -1.50 -25.83 14.98
C PHE A 91 -2.86 -26.55 15.15
N PRO A 92 -2.92 -27.72 15.84
CA PRO A 92 -4.13 -28.53 15.96
C PRO A 92 -5.16 -28.02 16.97
N ASN A 93 -4.78 -27.05 17.81
CA ASN A 93 -5.56 -26.70 19.00
C ASN A 93 -6.67 -25.69 18.68
N GLN A 94 -7.75 -25.77 19.46
CA GLN A 94 -8.73 -24.68 19.50
C GLN A 94 -8.17 -23.51 20.28
N ILE A 95 -8.39 -22.30 19.76
CA ILE A 95 -7.94 -21.05 20.34
C ILE A 95 -9.11 -20.12 20.57
N ASN A 96 -9.04 -19.37 21.67
CA ASN A 96 -10.02 -18.36 22.02
C ASN A 96 -9.84 -17.10 21.17
N LEU A 97 -10.94 -16.57 20.63
CA LEU A 97 -10.96 -15.40 19.74
C LEU A 97 -11.13 -14.07 20.46
N SER A 98 -10.65 -13.95 21.71
CA SER A 98 -10.60 -12.68 22.42
C SER A 98 -9.47 -11.82 21.88
N VAL A 99 -9.77 -10.56 21.60
CA VAL A 99 -8.77 -9.54 21.28
C VAL A 99 -8.61 -8.61 22.48
N ARG A 100 -7.50 -7.87 22.52
CA ARG A 100 -7.24 -6.92 23.60
C ARG A 100 -8.40 -5.92 23.70
N GLY A 101 -9.02 -5.85 24.88
CA GLY A 101 -10.17 -4.97 25.12
C GLY A 101 -11.52 -5.47 24.59
N ALA A 102 -11.58 -6.58 23.84
CA ALA A 102 -12.81 -7.18 23.33
C ALA A 102 -12.83 -8.71 23.60
N PRO A 103 -13.32 -9.13 24.79
CA PRO A 103 -13.41 -10.55 25.14
C PRO A 103 -14.43 -11.29 24.26
N SER A 104 -14.16 -12.56 24.01
CA SER A 104 -14.98 -13.45 23.19
C SER A 104 -15.04 -14.84 23.78
N SER A 105 -16.19 -15.51 23.66
CA SER A 105 -16.34 -16.94 23.96
C SER A 105 -16.24 -17.81 22.70
N ASN A 106 -16.02 -17.21 21.53
CA ASN A 106 -15.89 -17.94 20.28
C ASN A 106 -14.50 -18.56 20.16
N GLU A 107 -14.45 -19.72 19.54
CA GLU A 107 -13.21 -20.46 19.30
C GLU A 107 -13.13 -20.90 17.84
N ILE A 108 -11.91 -21.17 17.39
CA ILE A 108 -11.62 -21.77 16.09
C ILE A 108 -10.36 -22.62 16.23
N VAL A 109 -10.21 -23.67 15.42
CA VAL A 109 -8.94 -24.40 15.35
C VAL A 109 -7.89 -23.51 14.70
N GLU A 110 -6.74 -23.35 15.33
CA GLU A 110 -5.73 -22.37 14.96
C GLU A 110 -5.33 -22.46 13.48
N HIS A 111 -5.00 -23.65 12.96
CA HIS A 111 -4.65 -23.81 11.54
C HIS A 111 -5.74 -23.32 10.57
N LYS A 112 -7.03 -23.39 10.95
CA LYS A 112 -8.13 -22.88 10.11
C LYS A 112 -8.13 -21.36 10.07
N LEU A 113 -7.79 -20.72 11.19
CA LEU A 113 -7.66 -19.26 11.26
C LEU A 113 -6.53 -18.77 10.36
N TRP A 114 -5.35 -19.43 10.40
CA TRP A 114 -4.23 -19.16 9.50
C TRP A 114 -4.66 -19.26 8.03
N ALA A 115 -5.26 -20.40 7.65
CA ALA A 115 -5.66 -20.66 6.27
C ALA A 115 -6.69 -19.64 5.73
N ILE A 116 -7.71 -19.29 6.55
CA ILE A 116 -8.72 -18.29 6.16
C ILE A 116 -8.10 -16.88 6.11
N ALA A 117 -7.23 -16.53 7.06
CA ALA A 117 -6.56 -15.23 7.09
C ALA A 117 -5.69 -14.99 5.84
N PHE A 118 -4.90 -15.97 5.41
CA PHE A 118 -4.09 -15.84 4.20
C PHE A 118 -4.92 -15.81 2.91
N ALA A 119 -6.00 -16.59 2.84
CA ALA A 119 -6.94 -16.51 1.71
C ALA A 119 -7.59 -15.12 1.59
N HIS A 120 -8.04 -14.56 2.72
CA HIS A 120 -8.60 -13.21 2.75
C HIS A 120 -7.53 -12.16 2.42
N ALA A 121 -6.32 -12.25 2.96
CA ALA A 121 -5.26 -11.29 2.66
C ALA A 121 -4.87 -11.28 1.17
N SER A 122 -4.82 -12.45 0.52
CA SER A 122 -4.62 -12.57 -0.92
C SER A 122 -5.76 -11.95 -1.73
N ALA A 123 -7.01 -12.27 -1.41
CA ALA A 123 -8.17 -11.68 -2.07
C ALA A 123 -8.25 -10.15 -1.86
N SER A 124 -7.98 -9.69 -0.64
CA SER A 124 -7.94 -8.27 -0.29
C SER A 124 -6.85 -7.55 -1.08
N SER A 125 -5.65 -8.12 -1.18
CA SER A 125 -4.54 -7.49 -1.93
C SER A 125 -4.93 -7.27 -3.39
N ARG A 126 -5.50 -8.27 -4.06
CA ARG A 126 -5.99 -8.15 -5.45
C ARG A 126 -7.02 -7.02 -5.59
N ILE A 127 -8.01 -6.96 -4.70
CA ILE A 127 -9.05 -5.93 -4.72
C ILE A 127 -8.47 -4.54 -4.46
N GLN A 128 -7.64 -4.37 -3.43
CA GLN A 128 -7.08 -3.06 -3.09
C GLN A 128 -6.13 -2.56 -4.17
N MET A 129 -5.31 -3.44 -4.74
CA MET A 129 -4.39 -3.09 -5.82
C MET A 129 -5.13 -2.77 -7.12
N GLN A 130 -6.26 -3.41 -7.42
CA GLN A 130 -7.05 -3.09 -8.61
C GLN A 130 -7.98 -1.89 -8.41
N TYR A 131 -8.78 -1.86 -7.34
CA TYR A 131 -9.88 -0.91 -7.19
C TYR A 131 -9.69 0.08 -6.03
N GLY A 132 -8.87 -0.27 -5.03
CA GLY A 132 -8.62 0.58 -3.85
C GLY A 132 -7.74 1.81 -4.13
N LEU A 133 -7.04 1.86 -5.26
CA LEU A 133 -6.06 2.92 -5.57
C LEU A 133 -6.66 4.14 -6.28
N ARG A 134 -7.99 4.16 -6.45
CA ARG A 134 -8.76 5.23 -7.13
C ARG A 134 -8.33 5.55 -8.57
N LYS A 135 -7.71 4.59 -9.26
CA LYS A 135 -7.17 4.73 -10.63
C LYS A 135 -8.22 4.77 -11.76
N GLY A 136 -9.47 5.12 -11.45
CA GLY A 136 -10.53 5.37 -12.41
C GLY A 136 -11.57 4.25 -12.46
N ALA A 137 -12.56 4.41 -13.34
CA ALA A 137 -13.70 3.50 -13.41
C ALA A 137 -13.34 2.04 -13.74
N ASN A 138 -12.16 1.80 -14.32
CA ASN A 138 -11.69 0.45 -14.69
C ASN A 138 -10.63 -0.12 -13.73
N GLY A 139 -10.23 0.63 -12.69
CA GLY A 139 -9.17 0.24 -11.76
C GLY A 139 -7.74 0.47 -12.28
N THR A 140 -6.76 -0.06 -11.54
CA THR A 140 -5.31 0.19 -11.70
C THR A 140 -4.70 -0.53 -12.90
N PHE A 141 -4.99 -1.82 -13.08
CA PHE A 141 -4.46 -2.62 -14.19
C PHE A 141 -5.49 -2.75 -15.31
N ASP A 142 -5.03 -2.84 -16.56
CA ASP A 142 -5.91 -3.10 -17.70
C ASP A 142 -6.27 -4.59 -17.77
N LEU A 143 -7.42 -4.95 -17.20
CA LEU A 143 -7.93 -6.32 -17.16
C LEU A 143 -8.29 -6.88 -18.55
N THR A 144 -8.32 -6.06 -19.59
CA THR A 144 -8.61 -6.49 -20.97
C THR A 144 -7.39 -7.02 -21.71
N LYS A 145 -6.19 -6.77 -21.18
CA LYS A 145 -4.91 -7.19 -21.78
C LYS A 145 -4.21 -8.20 -20.88
N PRO A 146 -3.50 -9.18 -21.47
CA PRO A 146 -2.57 -9.99 -20.70
C PRO A 146 -1.39 -9.14 -20.22
N PHE A 147 -0.71 -9.65 -19.20
CA PHE A 147 0.63 -9.23 -18.80
C PHE A 147 1.63 -9.63 -19.90
N ALA A 148 2.83 -9.04 -19.91
CA ALA A 148 3.84 -9.37 -20.93
C ALA A 148 4.29 -10.85 -20.90
N THR A 149 4.10 -11.55 -19.79
CA THR A 149 4.25 -13.01 -19.66
C THR A 149 3.18 -13.82 -20.43
N GLY A 150 2.14 -13.15 -20.93
CA GLY A 150 0.97 -13.75 -21.58
C GLY A 150 -0.16 -14.15 -20.62
N GLU A 151 0.05 -14.02 -19.31
CA GLU A 151 -0.94 -14.36 -18.28
C GLU A 151 -2.03 -13.30 -18.17
N ARG A 152 -3.26 -13.71 -17.83
CA ARG A 152 -4.32 -12.77 -17.44
C ARG A 152 -4.08 -12.32 -16.00
N PHE A 153 -4.68 -11.20 -15.61
CA PHE A 153 -4.57 -10.64 -14.25
C PHE A 153 -4.71 -11.69 -13.14
N GLY A 154 -5.80 -12.47 -13.16
CA GLY A 154 -6.06 -13.47 -12.12
C GLY A 154 -5.00 -14.57 -12.05
N ASP A 155 -4.52 -15.05 -13.20
CA ASP A 155 -3.50 -16.10 -13.27
C ASP A 155 -2.13 -15.56 -12.80
N TYR A 156 -1.78 -14.34 -13.24
CA TYR A 156 -0.55 -13.65 -12.86
C TYR A 156 -0.47 -13.39 -11.35
N PHE A 157 -1.56 -12.88 -10.75
CA PHE A 157 -1.64 -12.63 -9.31
C PHE A 157 -1.74 -13.94 -8.50
N GLU A 158 -2.43 -14.97 -8.98
CA GLU A 158 -2.50 -16.26 -8.28
C GLU A 158 -1.15 -16.99 -8.30
N ARG A 159 -0.29 -16.81 -9.30
CA ARG A 159 1.05 -17.39 -9.26
C ARG A 159 1.94 -16.72 -8.19
N GLN A 160 1.79 -15.42 -7.98
CA GLN A 160 2.77 -14.62 -7.25
C GLN A 160 2.32 -14.04 -5.90
N MET A 161 1.02 -13.83 -5.70
CA MET A 161 0.43 -13.20 -4.51
C MET A 161 -0.77 -13.99 -3.94
N ASN A 162 -0.70 -15.32 -4.05
CA ASN A 162 -1.66 -16.24 -3.44
C ASN A 162 -1.41 -16.40 -1.91
N PRO A 163 -2.15 -17.26 -1.18
CA PRO A 163 -1.92 -17.47 0.25
C PRO A 163 -0.47 -17.83 0.63
N ASN A 164 0.27 -18.54 -0.23
CA ASN A 164 1.66 -18.92 0.03
C ASN A 164 2.62 -17.74 0.03
N TYR A 165 2.29 -16.63 -0.63
CA TYR A 165 3.05 -15.38 -0.55
C TYR A 165 3.10 -14.86 0.90
N PHE A 166 1.98 -14.93 1.61
CA PHE A 166 1.92 -14.50 3.02
C PHE A 166 2.61 -15.49 3.97
N VAL A 167 2.61 -16.79 3.65
CA VAL A 167 3.42 -17.79 4.35
C VAL A 167 4.91 -17.49 4.16
N SER A 168 5.32 -17.26 2.92
CA SER A 168 6.68 -16.90 2.55
C SER A 168 7.17 -15.65 3.31
N LYS A 169 6.36 -14.58 3.32
CA LYS A 169 6.64 -13.38 4.14
C LYS A 169 6.78 -13.72 5.62
N GLY A 170 5.84 -14.45 6.22
CA GLY A 170 5.93 -14.78 7.65
C GLY A 170 7.12 -15.67 8.01
N LEU A 171 7.59 -16.51 7.09
CA LEU A 171 8.84 -17.27 7.26
C LEU A 171 10.05 -16.35 7.19
N GLN A 172 10.10 -15.48 6.17
CA GLN A 172 11.20 -14.54 5.98
C GLN A 172 11.33 -13.52 7.11
N GLU A 173 10.24 -13.22 7.81
CA GLU A 173 10.20 -12.37 8.99
C GLU A 173 10.46 -13.13 10.31
N SER A 174 10.94 -14.38 10.21
CA SER A 174 11.27 -15.27 11.34
C SER A 174 10.12 -15.55 12.32
N SER A 175 8.89 -15.18 11.96
CA SER A 175 7.76 -15.18 12.89
C SER A 175 6.97 -16.48 12.91
N LEU A 176 6.91 -17.14 11.74
CA LEU A 176 6.38 -18.49 11.54
C LEU A 176 7.44 -19.53 11.93
N GLY A 177 8.72 -19.25 11.67
CA GLY A 177 9.87 -20.15 11.82
C GLY A 177 10.20 -20.65 13.24
N LYS A 178 9.49 -20.17 14.26
CA LYS A 178 9.81 -20.33 15.70
C LYS A 178 11.08 -19.58 16.15
N ASP A 179 11.58 -18.67 15.32
CA ASP A 179 12.82 -17.92 15.53
C ASP A 179 12.60 -16.50 16.09
N LEU A 180 11.36 -16.14 16.46
CA LEU A 180 11.10 -14.87 17.17
C LEU A 180 11.95 -14.84 18.44
N PRO A 181 12.88 -13.87 18.59
CA PRO A 181 13.66 -13.76 19.80
C PRO A 181 12.68 -13.49 20.95
N ALA A 182 12.64 -14.40 21.93
CA ALA A 182 11.87 -14.16 23.13
C ALA A 182 12.45 -12.93 23.86
N GLY A 183 11.64 -11.88 24.03
CA GLY A 183 11.99 -10.73 24.87
C GLY A 183 12.63 -9.54 24.15
N VAL A 184 12.39 -9.34 22.86
CA VAL A 184 12.60 -8.02 22.22
C VAL A 184 11.42 -7.11 22.55
N ASP A 185 11.71 -5.86 22.92
CA ASP A 185 10.71 -4.83 23.24
C ASP A 185 9.92 -4.35 21.99
N GLU A 186 10.36 -4.74 20.78
CA GLU A 186 9.74 -4.46 19.48
C GLU A 186 9.03 -5.71 18.96
N ASP A 187 7.69 -5.66 18.89
CA ASP A 187 6.80 -6.74 18.43
C ASP A 187 5.87 -6.19 17.33
N ASP A 188 6.40 -6.16 16.11
CA ASP A 188 5.71 -5.73 14.88
C ASP A 188 4.79 -6.83 14.30
N GLY A 189 4.57 -7.90 15.07
CA GLY A 189 3.69 -9.00 14.72
C GLY A 189 4.31 -10.01 13.76
N VAL A 190 3.50 -10.98 13.38
CA VAL A 190 3.95 -12.12 12.56
C VAL A 190 4.27 -11.80 11.11
N LEU A 191 3.98 -10.59 10.64
CA LEU A 191 4.46 -10.17 9.34
C LEU A 191 5.43 -8.98 9.45
N GLN A 192 5.78 -8.52 10.65
CA GLN A 192 6.70 -7.38 10.86
C GLN A 192 6.20 -6.11 10.17
N ILE A 193 4.95 -5.72 10.43
CA ILE A 193 4.43 -4.41 10.01
C ILE A 193 4.87 -3.40 11.08
N GLU A 194 5.88 -2.59 10.75
CA GLU A 194 6.58 -1.71 11.70
C GLU A 194 5.64 -0.82 12.54
N TYR A 195 5.74 -0.90 13.88
CA TYR A 195 5.04 -0.02 14.83
C TYR A 195 5.76 0.15 16.20
N PRO A 196 5.95 1.38 16.71
CA PRO A 196 5.68 2.66 16.05
C PRO A 196 6.66 2.86 14.90
N GLY A 197 6.13 3.05 13.69
CA GLY A 197 6.94 2.94 12.48
C GLY A 197 6.19 3.39 11.24
N SER A 198 6.92 3.35 10.13
CA SER A 198 6.54 3.89 8.82
C SER A 198 5.29 3.21 8.25
N ALA A 199 5.25 1.88 8.27
CA ALA A 199 4.22 1.10 7.58
C ALA A 199 2.81 1.24 8.20
N TRP A 200 2.68 1.12 9.53
CA TRP A 200 1.37 1.30 10.16
C TRP A 200 0.89 2.75 10.08
N ALA A 201 1.80 3.72 10.25
CA ALA A 201 1.51 5.14 10.12
C ALA A 201 0.98 5.46 8.71
N GLU A 202 1.61 4.93 7.67
CA GLU A 202 1.15 5.05 6.28
C GLU A 202 -0.27 4.53 6.10
N LEU A 203 -0.57 3.31 6.59
CA LEU A 203 -1.93 2.75 6.54
C LEU A 203 -2.97 3.65 7.21
N GLN A 204 -2.59 4.41 8.23
CA GLN A 204 -3.48 5.32 8.95
C GLN A 204 -3.77 6.66 8.25
N GLY A 205 -3.22 6.93 7.06
CA GLY A 205 -3.47 8.19 6.37
C GLY A 205 -2.35 9.23 6.47
N VAL A 206 -1.20 8.87 7.03
CA VAL A 206 -0.05 9.78 7.15
C VAL A 206 0.43 10.19 5.77
N VAL A 207 0.85 11.45 5.61
CA VAL A 207 1.34 12.04 4.34
C VAL A 207 0.39 11.92 3.13
N GLY A 208 -0.92 11.81 3.40
CA GLY A 208 -1.94 11.66 2.37
C GLY A 208 -2.09 10.24 1.81
N GLY A 209 -1.30 9.28 2.31
CA GLY A 209 -1.24 7.90 1.83
C GLY A 209 -2.14 6.90 2.54
N GLY A 210 -2.13 5.64 2.08
CA GLY A 210 -2.76 4.50 2.74
C GLY A 210 -4.30 4.50 2.81
N PHE A 211 -4.81 3.70 3.75
CA PHE A 211 -6.23 3.34 3.89
C PHE A 211 -6.79 3.81 5.25
N PRO A 212 -6.87 5.12 5.52
CA PRO A 212 -7.20 5.64 6.85
C PRO A 212 -8.54 5.14 7.41
N LEU A 213 -9.54 4.91 6.56
CA LEU A 213 -10.89 4.57 7.02
C LEU A 213 -10.92 3.29 7.88
N PRO A 214 -10.31 2.17 7.48
CA PRO A 214 -10.15 1.00 8.35
C PRO A 214 -9.10 1.18 9.45
N PHE A 215 -8.01 1.94 9.26
CA PHE A 215 -6.85 1.89 10.17
C PHE A 215 -6.76 3.02 11.21
N LYS A 216 -7.35 4.20 10.97
CA LYS A 216 -7.12 5.40 11.80
C LYS A 216 -7.48 5.23 13.28
N ASN A 217 -8.45 4.36 13.57
CA ASN A 217 -8.94 4.10 14.92
C ASN A 217 -8.44 2.77 15.50
N LEU A 218 -7.64 2.02 14.76
CA LEU A 218 -7.11 0.75 15.21
C LEU A 218 -5.87 0.96 16.08
N ASP A 219 -5.80 0.22 17.18
CA ASP A 219 -4.59 0.12 17.99
C ASP A 219 -3.68 -0.97 17.38
N PRO A 220 -2.51 -0.63 16.82
CA PRO A 220 -1.57 -1.61 16.27
C PRO A 220 -1.13 -2.65 17.30
N LYS A 221 -1.03 -2.31 18.59
CA LYS A 221 -0.75 -3.31 19.64
C LYS A 221 -1.86 -4.33 19.80
N THR A 222 -3.08 -3.98 19.42
CA THR A 222 -4.22 -4.92 19.43
C THR A 222 -4.27 -5.75 18.16
N VAL A 223 -3.80 -5.21 17.02
CA VAL A 223 -3.96 -5.82 15.69
C VAL A 223 -2.73 -6.60 15.22
N LEU A 224 -1.51 -6.18 15.56
CA LEU A 224 -0.27 -6.72 15.02
C LEU A 224 0.49 -7.57 16.03
N SER A 225 0.63 -7.10 17.27
CA SER A 225 1.49 -7.72 18.29
C SER A 225 1.27 -9.23 18.39
N SER A 226 2.33 -10.01 18.17
CA SER A 226 2.33 -11.48 18.23
C SER A 226 2.06 -12.02 19.64
N HIS A 227 2.24 -11.18 20.67
CA HIS A 227 1.97 -11.51 22.07
C HIS A 227 0.55 -11.20 22.54
N SER A 228 -0.29 -10.62 21.67
CA SER A 228 -1.67 -10.30 21.99
C SER A 228 -2.62 -10.96 21.00
N GLY A 229 -3.78 -11.42 21.46
CA GLY A 229 -4.83 -11.93 20.59
C GLY A 229 -4.65 -13.37 20.07
N PRO A 230 -5.63 -13.85 19.28
CA PRO A 230 -5.68 -15.22 18.79
C PRO A 230 -4.59 -15.50 17.75
N ALA A 231 -3.95 -16.68 17.84
CA ALA A 231 -2.96 -17.15 16.87
C ALA A 231 -1.89 -16.11 16.52
N ARG A 232 -1.30 -15.46 17.53
CA ARG A 232 -0.29 -14.41 17.35
C ARG A 232 -0.78 -13.26 16.45
N ASN A 233 -2.06 -12.92 16.55
CA ASN A 233 -2.72 -11.88 15.75
C ASN A 233 -2.67 -12.08 14.23
N ILE A 234 -2.54 -13.33 13.74
CA ILE A 234 -2.36 -13.60 12.31
C ILE A 234 -3.40 -12.93 11.40
N LEU A 235 -4.66 -12.88 11.82
CA LEU A 235 -5.71 -12.23 11.04
C LEU A 235 -5.40 -10.75 10.85
N GLY A 236 -5.04 -10.05 11.92
CA GLY A 236 -4.71 -8.64 11.89
C GLY A 236 -3.44 -8.37 11.10
N SER A 237 -2.38 -9.14 11.32
CA SER A 237 -1.12 -9.02 10.57
C SER A 237 -1.32 -9.28 9.08
N SER A 238 -2.00 -10.37 8.69
CA SER A 238 -2.19 -10.73 7.28
C SER A 238 -3.01 -9.70 6.53
N LEU A 239 -4.12 -9.24 7.13
CA LEU A 239 -4.97 -8.25 6.51
C LEU A 239 -4.23 -6.91 6.36
N SER A 240 -3.53 -6.46 7.41
CA SER A 240 -2.72 -5.24 7.36
C SER A 240 -1.63 -5.31 6.31
N SER A 241 -0.95 -6.45 6.17
CA SER A 241 0.04 -6.68 5.11
C SER A 241 -0.57 -6.61 3.71
N GLY A 242 -1.79 -7.13 3.53
CA GLY A 242 -2.52 -7.02 2.27
C GLY A 242 -2.90 -5.58 1.90
N PHE A 243 -3.32 -4.77 2.88
CA PHE A 243 -3.53 -3.33 2.66
C PHE A 243 -2.21 -2.60 2.38
N TYR A 244 -1.13 -2.96 3.08
CA TYR A 244 0.17 -2.33 2.88
C TYR A 244 0.70 -2.60 1.46
N ASN A 245 0.48 -3.79 0.89
CA ASN A 245 0.78 -4.06 -0.52
C ASN A 245 0.07 -3.07 -1.46
N GLY A 246 -1.22 -2.80 -1.21
CA GLY A 246 -1.98 -1.78 -1.95
C GLY A 246 -1.38 -0.39 -1.76
N SER A 247 -1.04 -0.02 -0.54
CA SER A 247 -0.51 1.31 -0.20
C SER A 247 0.85 1.56 -0.86
N ALA A 248 1.76 0.59 -0.75
CA ALA A 248 3.05 0.61 -1.41
C ALA A 248 2.92 0.78 -2.93
N LEU A 249 2.04 0.01 -3.58
CA LEU A 249 1.77 0.15 -5.01
C LEU A 249 1.22 1.55 -5.34
N ALA A 250 0.35 2.11 -4.49
CA ALA A 250 -0.26 3.42 -4.68
C ALA A 250 0.77 4.55 -4.72
N ILE A 251 1.78 4.49 -3.84
CA ILE A 251 2.87 5.46 -3.76
C ILE A 251 3.65 5.52 -5.08
N VAL A 252 3.90 4.37 -5.71
CA VAL A 252 4.71 4.25 -6.93
C VAL A 252 3.92 4.15 -8.22
N SER A 253 2.60 4.27 -8.13
CA SER A 253 1.72 4.27 -9.29
C SER A 253 1.13 5.64 -9.55
N GLY A 254 1.52 6.69 -8.81
CA GLY A 254 0.93 8.03 -8.94
C GLY A 254 -0.52 8.09 -8.48
N SER A 255 -0.92 7.26 -7.53
CA SER A 255 -2.18 7.49 -6.83
C SER A 255 -1.99 8.66 -5.86
N LEU A 256 -0.87 8.76 -5.14
CA LEU A 256 -0.62 9.81 -4.14
C LEU A 256 0.12 11.04 -4.69
N PRO A 257 0.05 12.21 -4.02
CA PRO A 257 0.70 13.43 -4.49
C PRO A 257 2.17 13.29 -4.23
N TRP A 258 2.95 13.09 -5.27
CA TRP A 258 4.39 13.25 -5.16
C TRP A 258 4.78 14.64 -5.65
N ASN A 259 4.92 15.57 -4.71
CA ASN A 259 5.23 16.97 -4.98
C ASN A 259 6.74 17.26 -5.18
N GLN A 260 7.53 16.23 -5.52
CA GLN A 260 8.98 16.31 -5.71
C GLN A 260 9.43 16.27 -7.19
N GLY A 261 8.56 16.69 -8.11
CA GLY A 261 8.91 16.86 -9.53
C GLY A 261 9.13 15.56 -10.31
N SER A 262 8.25 14.57 -10.11
CA SER A 262 8.33 13.27 -10.79
C SER A 262 8.29 13.38 -12.32
N ASP A 263 9.05 12.51 -12.98
CA ASP A 263 8.90 12.21 -14.40
C ASP A 263 7.82 11.14 -14.64
N LEU A 264 7.46 10.91 -15.90
CA LEU A 264 6.45 9.93 -16.32
C LEU A 264 6.71 8.51 -15.77
N SER A 265 7.99 8.10 -15.64
CA SER A 265 8.34 6.75 -15.22
C SER A 265 8.14 6.53 -13.71
N GLN A 266 8.38 7.54 -12.87
CA GLN A 266 8.38 7.41 -11.41
C GLN A 266 7.03 7.07 -10.77
N ASP A 267 5.94 7.19 -11.52
CA ASP A 267 4.57 6.92 -11.10
C ASP A 267 3.92 5.79 -11.93
N SER A 268 4.75 4.89 -12.47
CA SER A 268 4.32 3.88 -13.46
C SER A 268 4.53 2.43 -13.00
N MET A 269 4.58 2.14 -11.70
CA MET A 269 4.84 0.76 -11.23
C MET A 269 3.79 -0.25 -11.71
N HIS A 270 2.50 0.08 -11.70
CA HIS A 270 1.47 -0.78 -12.26
C HIS A 270 1.70 -1.11 -13.76
N LEU A 271 2.24 -0.16 -14.53
CA LEU A 271 2.64 -0.36 -15.93
C LEU A 271 3.89 -1.20 -16.03
N PHE A 272 4.88 -0.95 -15.17
CA PHE A 272 6.07 -1.77 -15.06
C PHE A 272 5.68 -3.23 -14.86
N LEU A 273 4.84 -3.50 -13.86
CA LEU A 273 4.35 -4.83 -13.54
C LEU A 273 3.60 -5.47 -14.70
N GLN A 274 2.78 -4.71 -15.44
CA GLN A 274 2.03 -5.23 -16.58
C GLN A 274 2.91 -5.48 -17.82
N GLN A 275 4.02 -4.74 -17.98
CA GLN A 275 4.93 -4.81 -19.12
C GLN A 275 6.19 -5.66 -18.88
N SER A 276 6.51 -5.96 -17.61
CA SER A 276 7.68 -6.74 -17.24
C SER A 276 7.61 -8.14 -17.85
N LYS A 277 8.67 -8.53 -18.55
CA LYS A 277 8.80 -9.88 -19.08
C LYS A 277 9.25 -10.89 -18.03
N ASP A 278 9.91 -10.43 -16.97
CA ASP A 278 10.27 -11.27 -15.84
C ASP A 278 8.98 -11.81 -15.17
N PRO A 279 8.81 -13.14 -15.08
CA PRO A 279 7.60 -13.73 -14.54
C PRO A 279 7.41 -13.46 -13.05
N ASP A 280 8.45 -13.20 -12.27
CA ASP A 280 8.34 -13.06 -10.81
C ASP A 280 8.31 -11.60 -10.34
N ALA A 281 8.25 -10.65 -11.28
CA ALA A 281 8.27 -9.21 -11.03
C ALA A 281 7.26 -8.73 -9.97
N LEU A 282 6.05 -9.29 -9.89
CA LEU A 282 5.07 -8.86 -8.88
C LEU A 282 5.53 -9.23 -7.47
N SER A 283 5.79 -10.50 -7.20
CA SER A 283 6.22 -10.94 -5.88
C SER A 283 7.58 -10.34 -5.50
N MET A 284 8.49 -10.21 -6.47
CA MET A 284 9.82 -9.61 -6.33
C MET A 284 9.72 -8.15 -5.92
N LEU A 285 8.99 -7.33 -6.68
CA LEU A 285 8.88 -5.90 -6.43
C LEU A 285 8.06 -5.58 -5.20
N MET A 286 6.99 -6.34 -4.93
CA MET A 286 6.26 -6.19 -3.68
C MET A 286 7.14 -6.53 -2.47
N SER A 287 8.01 -7.54 -2.56
CA SER A 287 8.95 -7.90 -1.48
C SER A 287 10.05 -6.87 -1.30
N PHE A 288 10.55 -6.31 -2.41
CA PHE A 288 11.52 -5.22 -2.40
C PHE A 288 10.95 -3.97 -1.73
N MET A 289 9.77 -3.51 -2.17
CA MET A 289 9.08 -2.36 -1.57
C MET A 289 8.65 -2.63 -0.13
N TYR A 290 8.36 -3.89 0.21
CA TYR A 290 8.06 -4.28 1.58
C TYR A 290 9.24 -4.01 2.53
N ASN A 291 10.44 -4.40 2.11
CA ASN A 291 11.64 -4.28 2.94
C ASN A 291 12.29 -2.89 2.89
N ARG A 292 12.36 -2.29 1.69
CA ARG A 292 13.08 -1.02 1.45
C ARG A 292 12.18 0.20 1.42
N GLY A 293 10.88 0.00 1.51
CA GLY A 293 9.88 1.02 1.27
C GLY A 293 9.60 1.22 -0.23
N PRO A 294 8.40 1.69 -0.60
CA PRO A 294 7.99 1.89 -1.99
C PRO A 294 8.89 2.87 -2.76
N TYR A 295 9.42 3.89 -2.10
CA TYR A 295 10.30 4.89 -2.73
C TYR A 295 11.61 4.33 -3.29
N ALA A 296 12.11 3.22 -2.75
CA ALA A 296 13.29 2.56 -3.28
C ALA A 296 13.09 2.14 -4.75
N ALA A 297 11.86 1.85 -5.17
CA ALA A 297 11.55 1.54 -6.56
C ALA A 297 11.58 2.78 -7.46
N LYS A 298 11.24 3.96 -6.94
CA LYS A 298 11.38 5.24 -7.66
C LYS A 298 12.83 5.59 -7.95
N ASP A 299 13.71 5.37 -6.97
CA ASP A 299 15.14 5.68 -7.09
C ASP A 299 15.92 4.68 -7.97
N GLN A 300 15.31 3.55 -8.31
CA GLN A 300 15.96 2.47 -9.06
C GLN A 300 15.24 2.21 -10.38
N LEU A 301 14.23 1.34 -10.37
CA LEU A 301 13.53 0.86 -11.58
C LEU A 301 12.82 1.97 -12.35
N LEU A 302 12.26 2.93 -11.62
CA LEU A 302 11.42 3.97 -12.19
C LEU A 302 12.13 5.32 -12.33
N ARG A 303 13.44 5.38 -12.10
CA ARG A 303 14.18 6.65 -11.97
C ARG A 303 14.21 7.49 -13.25
N SER A 304 14.07 6.83 -14.40
CA SER A 304 13.97 7.45 -15.73
C SER A 304 13.33 6.48 -16.72
N GLN A 305 12.82 7.02 -17.84
CA GLN A 305 12.20 6.20 -18.89
C GLN A 305 13.17 5.18 -19.50
N ASP A 306 14.44 5.55 -19.74
CA ASP A 306 15.44 4.62 -20.28
C ASP A 306 15.67 3.41 -19.37
N VAL A 307 15.60 3.63 -18.05
CA VAL A 307 15.79 2.57 -17.05
C VAL A 307 14.54 1.71 -16.97
N PHE A 308 13.36 2.33 -16.95
CA PHE A 308 12.08 1.63 -17.04
C PHE A 308 12.07 0.69 -18.26
N ASP A 309 12.35 1.22 -19.46
CA ASP A 309 12.31 0.48 -20.73
C ASP A 309 13.31 -0.68 -20.75
N HIS A 310 14.51 -0.47 -20.21
CA HIS A 310 15.51 -1.52 -20.05
C HIS A 310 14.99 -2.63 -19.12
N CYS A 311 14.51 -2.26 -17.94
CA CYS A 311 14.15 -3.21 -16.90
C CYS A 311 12.91 -4.05 -17.23
N VAL A 312 11.87 -3.48 -17.84
CA VAL A 312 10.71 -4.28 -18.29
C VAL A 312 11.08 -5.28 -19.40
N SER A 313 12.20 -5.06 -20.09
CA SER A 313 12.65 -5.92 -21.18
C SER A 313 13.42 -7.16 -20.73
N ILE A 314 13.85 -7.20 -19.47
CA ILE A 314 14.56 -8.34 -18.86
C ILE A 314 13.58 -9.50 -18.69
N GLU A 315 13.98 -10.67 -19.20
CA GLU A 315 13.11 -11.85 -19.28
C GLU A 315 13.22 -12.76 -18.05
N GLU A 316 14.39 -12.78 -17.40
CA GLU A 316 14.70 -13.56 -16.20
C GLU A 316 15.77 -12.82 -15.38
N ASP A 317 15.81 -13.07 -14.08
CA ASP A 317 16.78 -12.53 -13.12
C ASP A 317 16.83 -10.99 -13.11
N LEU A 318 15.67 -10.34 -13.18
CA LEU A 318 15.55 -8.87 -13.15
C LEU A 318 16.26 -8.25 -11.93
N GLU A 319 16.27 -8.93 -10.78
CA GLU A 319 16.96 -8.50 -9.55
C GLU A 319 18.50 -8.49 -9.62
N ASP A 320 19.08 -9.06 -10.68
CA ASP A 320 20.53 -9.13 -10.90
C ASP A 320 21.06 -8.07 -11.87
N ASP A 321 20.16 -7.38 -12.60
CA ASP A 321 20.53 -6.35 -13.55
C ASP A 321 20.98 -5.06 -12.84
N TRP A 322 22.23 -4.63 -13.11
CA TRP A 322 22.86 -3.45 -12.50
C TRP A 322 22.22 -2.11 -12.89
N THR A 323 21.48 -2.07 -13.99
CA THR A 323 20.73 -0.88 -14.40
C THR A 323 19.44 -0.78 -13.58
N CYS A 324 18.86 -1.93 -13.23
CA CYS A 324 17.59 -2.06 -12.51
C CYS A 324 17.73 -1.97 -11.00
N PHE A 325 18.73 -2.63 -10.42
CA PHE A 325 18.95 -2.64 -8.98
C PHE A 325 20.40 -2.35 -8.59
N GLN A 326 20.57 -1.61 -7.49
CA GLN A 326 21.89 -1.41 -6.89
C GLN A 326 22.27 -2.66 -6.09
N LYS A 327 23.45 -3.23 -6.37
CA LYS A 327 23.95 -4.40 -5.64
C LYS A 327 24.44 -4.00 -4.24
N GLN A 328 23.74 -4.51 -3.22
CA GLN A 328 24.20 -4.52 -1.83
C GLN A 328 24.01 -5.94 -1.29
N ASN A 329 25.05 -6.61 -0.79
CA ASN A 329 24.89 -7.89 -0.09
C ASN A 329 24.38 -7.63 1.32
N ASP A 330 23.10 -7.28 1.43
CA ASP A 330 22.44 -6.97 2.68
C ASP A 330 21.09 -7.70 2.79
N PHE A 331 20.37 -7.41 3.88
CA PHE A 331 19.10 -8.04 4.17
C PHE A 331 18.06 -7.82 3.05
N GLY A 332 18.04 -6.66 2.41
CA GLY A 332 17.07 -6.36 1.35
C GLY A 332 17.34 -7.09 0.05
N ALA A 333 18.60 -7.38 -0.28
CA ALA A 333 18.93 -8.22 -1.44
C ALA A 333 18.53 -9.69 -1.25
N ARG A 334 18.31 -10.13 -0.01
CA ARG A 334 17.74 -11.46 0.28
C ARG A 334 16.23 -11.47 0.07
N TYR A 335 15.52 -10.42 0.47
CA TYR A 335 14.05 -10.35 0.40
C TYR A 335 13.52 -10.45 -1.01
N ILE A 336 14.15 -9.70 -1.92
CA ILE A 336 13.77 -9.67 -3.32
C ILE A 336 13.92 -11.05 -4.02
N ARG A 337 14.74 -11.96 -3.48
CA ARG A 337 14.96 -13.33 -3.99
C ARG A 337 14.20 -14.41 -3.21
N GLN A 338 14.26 -14.37 -1.88
CA GLN A 338 13.76 -15.45 -1.02
C GLN A 338 12.25 -15.50 -0.94
N ILE A 339 11.56 -14.36 -0.89
CA ILE A 339 10.10 -14.37 -0.82
C ILE A 339 9.51 -14.97 -2.12
N PRO A 340 9.93 -14.54 -3.33
CA PRO A 340 9.52 -15.19 -4.58
C PRO A 340 9.88 -16.68 -4.64
N ASP A 341 11.12 -17.07 -4.32
CA ASP A 341 11.58 -18.46 -4.37
C ASP A 341 10.74 -19.40 -3.49
N VAL A 342 10.49 -19.00 -2.24
CA VAL A 342 9.65 -19.77 -1.32
C VAL A 342 8.20 -19.77 -1.77
N THR A 343 7.67 -18.65 -2.25
CA THR A 343 6.30 -18.56 -2.79
C THR A 343 6.11 -19.51 -3.97
N ASN A 344 7.06 -19.53 -4.91
CA ASN A 344 7.05 -20.38 -6.10
C ASN A 344 7.19 -21.87 -5.72
N THR A 345 8.04 -22.20 -4.77
CA THR A 345 8.20 -23.58 -4.25
C THR A 345 6.90 -24.09 -3.63
N LEU A 346 6.29 -23.30 -2.74
CA LEU A 346 5.02 -23.66 -2.09
C LEU A 346 3.87 -23.77 -3.10
N THR A 347 3.75 -22.78 -3.99
CA THR A 347 2.70 -22.75 -5.02
C THR A 347 2.81 -23.94 -5.96
N SER A 348 4.03 -24.27 -6.40
CA SER A 348 4.30 -25.44 -7.25
C SER A 348 3.95 -26.74 -6.54
N ALA A 349 4.34 -26.89 -5.26
CA ALA A 349 4.02 -28.08 -4.47
C ALA A 349 2.51 -28.26 -4.27
N ALA A 350 1.79 -27.17 -3.97
CA ALA A 350 0.34 -27.18 -3.85
C ALA A 350 -0.35 -27.57 -5.17
N ALA A 351 0.11 -27.01 -6.31
CA ALA A 351 -0.39 -27.38 -7.63
C ALA A 351 -0.13 -28.85 -8.00
N GLN A 352 0.93 -29.46 -7.44
CA GLN A 352 1.30 -30.86 -7.64
C GLN A 352 0.65 -31.84 -6.64
N GLY A 353 -0.17 -31.35 -5.71
CA GLY A 353 -0.96 -32.18 -4.80
C GLY A 353 -0.59 -32.09 -3.31
N SER A 354 0.48 -31.37 -2.97
CA SER A 354 0.86 -31.08 -1.57
C SER A 354 0.15 -29.83 -1.05
N PHE A 355 -1.18 -29.86 -1.08
CA PHE A 355 -2.02 -28.74 -0.66
C PHE A 355 -2.74 -29.03 0.66
N TYR A 356 -2.97 -27.95 1.41
CA TYR A 356 -3.78 -27.91 2.61
C TYR A 356 -5.26 -28.03 2.24
N ASP A 357 -5.97 -28.96 2.87
CA ASP A 357 -7.43 -28.97 2.88
C ASP A 357 -7.96 -29.38 4.25
N THR A 358 -9.12 -28.83 4.60
CA THR A 358 -9.85 -29.16 5.82
C THR A 358 -11.32 -28.85 5.65
N GLN A 359 -12.14 -29.41 6.54
CA GLN A 359 -13.57 -29.13 6.60
C GLN A 359 -13.82 -27.86 7.42
N LEU A 360 -14.39 -26.84 6.81
CA LEU A 360 -14.85 -25.61 7.43
C LEU A 360 -16.34 -25.70 7.72
N SER A 361 -16.72 -25.55 8.98
CA SER A 361 -18.12 -25.40 9.37
C SER A 361 -18.58 -23.95 9.21
N TRP A 362 -19.89 -23.72 9.22
CA TRP A 362 -20.41 -22.35 9.29
C TRP A 362 -19.93 -21.62 10.55
N SER A 363 -19.73 -22.34 11.67
CA SER A 363 -19.20 -21.75 12.89
C SER A 363 -17.80 -21.19 12.68
N ASP A 364 -16.93 -21.90 11.95
CA ASP A 364 -15.56 -21.43 11.65
C ASP A 364 -15.61 -20.09 10.89
N ILE A 365 -16.42 -20.02 9.83
CA ILE A 365 -16.57 -18.83 8.98
C ILE A 365 -17.22 -17.66 9.75
N ASN A 366 -18.30 -17.93 10.48
CA ASN A 366 -18.98 -16.92 11.30
C ASN A 366 -18.07 -16.38 12.42
N ASN A 367 -17.28 -17.25 13.05
CA ASN A 367 -16.36 -16.86 14.11
C ASN A 367 -15.22 -16.00 13.55
N TYR A 368 -14.67 -16.36 12.38
CA TYR A 368 -13.71 -15.54 11.64
C TYR A 368 -14.25 -14.14 11.32
N LEU A 369 -15.46 -14.05 10.75
CA LEU A 369 -16.09 -12.76 10.42
C LEU A 369 -16.39 -11.93 11.67
N SER A 370 -16.74 -12.58 12.79
CA SER A 370 -16.90 -11.90 14.08
C SER A 370 -15.58 -11.35 14.61
N LEU A 371 -14.48 -12.06 14.39
CA LEU A 371 -13.16 -11.63 14.81
C LEU A 371 -12.71 -10.38 14.03
N LEU A 372 -12.99 -10.29 12.72
CA LEU A 372 -12.77 -9.06 11.94
C LEU A 372 -13.48 -7.84 12.55
N LYS A 373 -14.73 -8.02 13.00
CA LYS A 373 -15.50 -7.00 13.73
C LYS A 373 -14.80 -6.60 15.03
N ASN A 374 -14.35 -7.59 15.80
CA ASN A 374 -13.75 -7.38 17.11
C ASN A 374 -12.43 -6.63 17.02
N TYR A 375 -11.63 -6.87 15.98
CA TYR A 375 -10.44 -6.07 15.69
C TYR A 375 -10.79 -4.63 15.30
N GLY A 376 -11.94 -4.41 14.64
CA GLY A 376 -12.41 -3.09 14.23
C GLY A 376 -12.23 -2.78 12.74
N PHE A 377 -11.78 -3.75 11.93
CA PHE A 377 -11.58 -3.56 10.48
C PHE A 377 -12.87 -3.23 9.72
N TYR A 378 -14.01 -3.72 10.20
CA TYR A 378 -15.30 -3.53 9.56
C TYR A 378 -16.40 -3.29 10.61
N SER A 379 -17.37 -2.45 10.26
CA SER A 379 -18.54 -2.20 11.11
C SER A 379 -19.42 -3.45 11.25
N GLU A 380 -20.21 -3.49 12.32
CA GLU A 380 -21.17 -4.58 12.54
C GLU A 380 -22.18 -4.74 11.40
N ALA A 381 -22.61 -3.64 10.78
CA ALA A 381 -23.53 -3.67 9.64
C ALA A 381 -22.91 -4.38 8.42
N VAL A 382 -21.65 -4.04 8.10
CA VAL A 382 -20.90 -4.69 7.00
C VAL A 382 -20.71 -6.18 7.29
N ILE A 383 -20.28 -6.52 8.50
CA ILE A 383 -20.06 -7.91 8.90
C ILE A 383 -21.36 -8.73 8.84
N ASN A 384 -22.49 -8.18 9.27
CA ASN A 384 -23.77 -8.89 9.20
C ASN A 384 -24.23 -9.10 7.76
N LYS A 385 -24.01 -8.12 6.86
CA LYS A 385 -24.30 -8.26 5.42
C LYS A 385 -23.48 -9.39 4.81
N ALA A 386 -22.16 -9.37 5.03
CA ALA A 386 -21.25 -10.40 4.53
C ALA A 386 -21.59 -11.79 5.09
N LYS A 387 -21.93 -11.90 6.37
CA LYS A 387 -22.38 -13.17 6.99
C LYS A 387 -23.62 -13.73 6.30
N MET A 388 -24.65 -12.91 6.07
CA MET A 388 -25.88 -13.39 5.42
C MET A 388 -25.59 -13.91 4.00
N ALA A 389 -24.84 -13.17 3.20
CA ALA A 389 -24.49 -13.57 1.84
C ALA A 389 -23.62 -14.84 1.81
N ALA A 390 -22.58 -14.88 2.64
CA ALA A 390 -21.70 -16.03 2.78
C ALA A 390 -22.45 -17.29 3.27
N GLN A 391 -23.43 -17.13 4.17
CA GLN A 391 -24.21 -18.25 4.69
C GLN A 391 -25.08 -18.90 3.62
N THR A 392 -25.66 -18.11 2.71
CA THR A 392 -26.44 -18.65 1.60
C THR A 392 -25.58 -19.57 0.74
N VAL A 393 -24.41 -19.10 0.29
CA VAL A 393 -23.51 -19.92 -0.54
C VAL A 393 -22.93 -21.09 0.24
N PHE A 394 -22.61 -20.93 1.53
CA PHE A 394 -22.21 -22.04 2.38
C PHE A 394 -23.28 -23.14 2.42
N ASN A 395 -24.55 -22.78 2.64
CA ASN A 395 -25.65 -23.73 2.73
C ASN A 395 -25.89 -24.48 1.41
N ASP A 396 -25.62 -23.83 0.28
CA ASP A 396 -25.74 -24.45 -1.05
C ASP A 396 -24.59 -25.41 -1.38
N LEU A 397 -23.40 -25.18 -0.81
CA LEU A 397 -22.19 -25.98 -1.07
C LEU A 397 -21.97 -27.09 -0.04
N GLN A 398 -22.44 -26.92 1.19
CA GLN A 398 -22.08 -27.78 2.31
C GLN A 398 -22.60 -29.21 2.15
N SER A 399 -21.76 -30.16 2.55
CA SER A 399 -22.14 -31.54 2.80
C SER A 399 -21.85 -31.83 4.27
N ASP A 400 -22.82 -32.43 4.96
CA ASP A 400 -22.68 -32.83 6.38
C ASP A 400 -22.25 -31.68 7.33
N GLY A 401 -22.70 -30.46 7.05
CA GLY A 401 -22.46 -29.28 7.86
C GLY A 401 -21.12 -28.60 7.63
N ALA A 402 -20.37 -28.98 6.58
CA ALA A 402 -19.07 -28.40 6.27
C ALA A 402 -18.80 -28.24 4.75
N ILE A 403 -17.80 -27.42 4.43
CA ILE A 403 -17.23 -27.25 3.09
C ILE A 403 -15.72 -27.48 3.12
N SER A 404 -15.15 -27.88 1.99
CA SER A 404 -13.69 -27.95 1.79
C SER A 404 -13.10 -26.53 1.69
N TYR A 405 -12.02 -26.28 2.43
CA TYR A 405 -11.21 -25.06 2.29
C TYR A 405 -10.68 -24.93 0.85
N GLN A 406 -10.06 -25.99 0.34
CA GLN A 406 -9.36 -25.95 -0.93
C GLN A 406 -10.30 -25.78 -2.12
N SER A 407 -11.43 -26.50 -2.14
CA SER A 407 -12.26 -26.60 -3.35
C SER A 407 -13.55 -25.77 -3.31
N GLN A 408 -14.00 -25.34 -2.13
CA GLN A 408 -15.31 -24.70 -1.97
C GLN A 408 -15.27 -23.34 -1.27
N PHE A 409 -14.31 -23.10 -0.37
CA PHE A 409 -14.27 -21.85 0.40
C PHE A 409 -14.07 -20.60 -0.47
N GLY A 410 -13.37 -20.68 -1.61
CA GLY A 410 -13.22 -19.54 -2.52
C GLY A 410 -14.55 -18.93 -3.00
N ARG A 411 -15.60 -19.75 -3.16
CA ARG A 411 -16.95 -19.26 -3.51
C ARG A 411 -17.64 -18.55 -2.35
N VAL A 412 -17.40 -19.00 -1.12
CA VAL A 412 -17.87 -18.30 0.08
C VAL A 412 -17.10 -16.99 0.28
N LEU A 413 -15.79 -17.01 0.04
CA LEU A 413 -14.92 -15.85 0.14
C LEU A 413 -15.33 -14.76 -0.87
N GLU A 414 -15.67 -15.10 -2.11
CA GLU A 414 -16.26 -14.14 -3.07
C GLU A 414 -17.41 -13.36 -2.44
N GLN A 415 -18.38 -14.05 -1.84
CA GLN A 415 -19.54 -13.41 -1.23
C GLN A 415 -19.18 -12.54 -0.02
N VAL A 416 -18.13 -12.88 0.71
CA VAL A 416 -17.58 -12.01 1.75
C VAL A 416 -17.00 -10.75 1.12
N MET A 417 -16.12 -10.89 0.13
CA MET A 417 -15.37 -9.77 -0.46
C MET A 417 -16.27 -8.77 -1.19
N VAL A 418 -17.24 -9.22 -1.99
CA VAL A 418 -18.18 -8.32 -2.71
C VAL A 418 -19.16 -7.59 -1.77
N ASN A 419 -19.24 -8.02 -0.51
CA ASN A 419 -20.03 -7.35 0.52
C ASN A 419 -19.18 -6.51 1.47
N PHE A 420 -17.86 -6.58 1.36
CA PHE A 420 -16.95 -5.68 2.04
C PHE A 420 -16.75 -4.40 1.23
N PRO A 421 -16.58 -3.27 1.92
CA PRO A 421 -16.20 -2.03 1.27
C PRO A 421 -14.86 -2.19 0.56
N ILE A 422 -14.76 -1.61 -0.64
CA ILE A 422 -13.46 -1.19 -1.16
C ILE A 422 -13.10 0.03 -0.33
N TYR A 423 -12.02 -0.07 0.45
CA TYR A 423 -11.48 1.11 1.11
C TYR A 423 -10.61 1.81 0.10
N GLU A 424 -10.92 3.07 -0.17
CA GLU A 424 -10.17 3.80 -1.15
C GLU A 424 -9.02 4.56 -0.48
N LEU A 425 -7.94 4.68 -1.22
CA LEU A 425 -6.75 5.40 -0.81
C LEU A 425 -7.08 6.85 -0.43
N GLY A 426 -6.58 7.31 0.71
CA GLY A 426 -6.74 8.70 1.16
C GLY A 426 -8.16 9.07 1.63
N GLU A 427 -9.08 8.11 1.83
CA GLU A 427 -10.42 8.39 2.36
C GLU A 427 -10.42 8.82 3.83
N GLY A 428 -10.43 10.14 4.08
CA GLY A 428 -10.81 10.69 5.38
C GLY A 428 -9.89 10.25 6.53
N GLY A 429 -8.58 10.41 6.33
CA GLY A 429 -7.57 10.30 7.38
C GLY A 429 -7.63 11.44 8.40
N PRO A 430 -6.97 11.28 9.56
CA PRO A 430 -6.85 12.34 10.57
C PRO A 430 -6.00 13.54 10.08
N TYR A 431 -5.42 13.44 8.89
CA TYR A 431 -4.60 14.45 8.26
C TYR A 431 -5.45 15.52 7.58
N ASP A 432 -5.86 16.48 8.39
CA ASP A 432 -6.29 17.77 7.90
C ASP A 432 -5.04 18.67 7.77
N GLU A 433 -4.58 18.92 6.53
CA GLU A 433 -3.56 19.94 6.28
C GLU A 433 -4.11 21.35 6.60
N GLN A 434 -5.44 21.52 6.61
CA GLN A 434 -6.10 22.80 6.89
C GLN A 434 -6.05 23.10 8.38
N GLY A 435 -4.96 23.73 8.80
CA GLY A 435 -4.76 24.20 10.17
C GLY A 435 -3.32 24.12 10.66
N LYS A 436 -2.45 23.38 9.96
CA LYS A 436 -1.02 23.29 10.29
C LYS A 436 -0.28 24.56 9.86
N LYS A 437 0.61 25.04 10.72
CA LYS A 437 1.65 26.01 10.32
C LYS A 437 2.83 25.20 9.80
N GLN A 438 3.04 25.19 8.48
CA GLN A 438 4.09 24.36 7.87
C GLN A 438 5.26 25.19 7.38
N PHE A 439 6.43 24.56 7.22
CA PHE A 439 7.59 25.11 6.52
C PHE A 439 8.07 24.11 5.46
N TYR A 440 8.89 24.55 4.50
CA TYR A 440 9.52 23.63 3.56
C TYR A 440 10.86 23.12 4.06
N PHE A 441 10.98 21.81 4.23
CA PHE A 441 12.27 21.13 4.34
C PHE A 441 12.80 20.85 2.94
N TYR A 442 13.99 21.32 2.61
CA TYR A 442 14.67 21.07 1.34
C TYR A 442 15.88 20.16 1.54
N ASN A 443 15.98 19.10 0.75
CA ASN A 443 17.18 18.28 0.68
C ASN A 443 18.12 18.82 -0.42
N TYR A 444 19.14 19.58 -0.04
CA TYR A 444 20.19 20.05 -0.95
C TYR A 444 21.39 19.10 -1.04
N SER A 445 21.34 17.93 -0.40
CA SER A 445 22.40 16.94 -0.50
C SER A 445 22.36 16.19 -1.85
N ALA A 446 23.41 15.42 -2.13
CA ALA A 446 23.51 14.64 -3.36
C ALA A 446 22.64 13.36 -3.36
N ASN A 447 22.29 12.83 -2.19
CA ASN A 447 21.52 11.58 -2.10
C ASN A 447 20.10 11.88 -1.58
N THR A 448 19.20 10.92 -1.79
CA THR A 448 17.88 10.91 -1.16
C THR A 448 18.01 10.87 0.36
N SER A 449 17.11 11.53 1.08
CA SER A 449 17.09 11.57 2.55
C SER A 449 15.76 11.08 3.09
N LEU A 450 15.77 10.09 3.98
CA LEU A 450 14.60 9.70 4.76
C LEU A 450 14.30 10.78 5.79
N VAL A 451 13.10 11.34 5.75
CA VAL A 451 12.58 12.36 6.65
C VAL A 451 11.35 11.80 7.35
N VAL A 452 11.44 11.58 8.66
CA VAL A 452 10.32 11.15 9.49
C VAL A 452 10.10 12.20 10.58
N THR A 453 8.87 12.69 10.70
CA THR A 453 8.48 13.72 11.66
C THR A 453 7.18 13.34 12.35
N ASN A 454 6.97 13.91 13.54
CA ASN A 454 5.68 13.92 14.22
C ASN A 454 5.15 15.36 14.32
N ASN A 455 3.82 15.52 14.36
CA ASN A 455 3.15 16.80 14.57
C ASN A 455 3.17 17.20 16.05
N GLU A 456 2.57 18.36 16.39
CA GLU A 456 2.47 18.85 17.77
C GLU A 456 1.77 17.86 18.73
N ALA A 457 0.82 17.06 18.23
CA ALA A 457 0.12 16.04 19.01
C ALA A 457 0.91 14.72 19.15
N ASN A 458 2.18 14.70 18.71
CA ASN A 458 3.04 13.53 18.65
C ASN A 458 2.47 12.37 17.81
N GLN A 459 1.64 12.69 16.83
CA GLN A 459 1.24 11.76 15.78
C GLN A 459 2.28 11.85 14.67
N ALA A 460 2.55 10.77 13.93
CA ALA A 460 3.36 10.87 12.71
C ALA A 460 2.83 12.04 11.86
N ASP A 461 3.71 12.75 11.15
CA ASP A 461 3.42 13.93 10.28
C ASP A 461 4.03 13.74 8.89
N VAL A 462 5.32 13.47 8.81
CA VAL A 462 6.04 13.14 7.57
C VAL A 462 6.70 11.77 7.74
N ASN A 463 6.73 10.98 6.68
CA ASN A 463 7.48 9.72 6.61
C ASN A 463 7.88 9.49 5.16
N GLU A 464 8.91 10.22 4.72
CA GLU A 464 9.17 10.39 3.29
C GLU A 464 10.64 10.40 2.92
N PHE A 465 10.96 9.78 1.79
CA PHE A 465 12.25 9.93 1.15
C PHE A 465 12.25 11.20 0.29
N VAL A 466 13.01 12.21 0.70
CA VAL A 466 13.14 13.48 -0.03
C VAL A 466 14.33 13.38 -0.97
N LEU A 467 14.07 13.40 -2.28
CA LEU A 467 15.07 13.34 -3.34
C LEU A 467 16.06 14.51 -3.25
N SER A 468 17.22 14.35 -3.89
CA SER A 468 18.17 15.45 -4.06
C SER A 468 17.51 16.65 -4.75
N GLN A 469 17.79 17.86 -4.25
CA GLN A 469 17.23 19.14 -4.70
C GLN A 469 15.70 19.27 -4.57
N ASN A 470 15.05 18.36 -3.84
CA ASN A 470 13.61 18.38 -3.62
C ASN A 470 13.24 18.81 -2.21
N ARG A 471 11.94 18.95 -1.97
CA ARG A 471 11.39 19.47 -0.72
C ARG A 471 10.13 18.76 -0.27
N ILE A 472 9.83 18.90 1.01
CA ILE A 472 8.56 18.49 1.60
C ILE A 472 8.07 19.52 2.61
N ALA A 473 6.76 19.62 2.80
CA ALA A 473 6.16 20.43 3.84
C ALA A 473 6.16 19.67 5.18
N VAL A 474 6.60 20.33 6.25
CA VAL A 474 6.68 19.75 7.61
C VAL A 474 5.96 20.67 8.59
N ASP A 475 5.28 20.12 9.59
CA ASP A 475 4.68 20.89 10.68
C ASP A 475 5.76 21.65 11.50
N LEU A 476 5.63 22.98 11.56
CA LEU A 476 6.51 23.87 12.32
C LEU A 476 6.46 23.57 13.83
N ASN A 477 5.32 23.07 14.32
CA ASN A 477 5.15 22.72 15.72
C ASN A 477 5.52 21.27 16.05
N GLY A 478 5.94 20.50 15.04
CA GLY A 478 6.32 19.10 15.17
C GLY A 478 7.75 18.86 15.67
N GLN A 479 8.24 17.67 15.40
CA GLN A 479 9.60 17.21 15.68
C GLN A 479 10.08 16.19 14.64
N PHE A 480 11.36 16.17 14.33
CA PHE A 480 11.98 15.10 13.54
C PHE A 480 12.18 13.87 14.45
N THR A 481 11.65 12.72 14.02
CA THR A 481 11.90 11.43 14.67
C THR A 481 13.04 10.69 13.99
N GLN A 482 13.18 10.85 12.66
CA GLN A 482 14.34 10.39 11.90
C GLN A 482 14.68 11.38 10.79
N LEU A 483 15.97 11.63 10.58
CA LEU A 483 16.48 12.25 9.37
C LEU A 483 17.78 11.54 8.98
N LYS A 484 17.74 10.73 7.90
CA LYS A 484 18.87 9.89 7.49
C LYS A 484 19.14 10.01 5.99
N ALA A 485 20.39 9.88 5.57
CA ALA A 485 20.69 9.66 4.16
C ALA A 485 20.24 8.25 3.73
N SER A 486 19.81 8.06 2.47
CA SER A 486 19.30 6.78 1.97
C SER A 486 20.33 5.65 1.97
N ASP A 487 21.62 5.99 1.93
CA ASP A 487 22.74 5.05 2.06
C ASP A 487 23.04 4.66 3.52
N GLY A 488 22.31 5.22 4.50
CA GLY A 488 22.47 4.94 5.92
C GLY A 488 23.72 5.55 6.56
N THR A 489 24.52 6.33 5.83
CA THR A 489 25.81 6.86 6.30
C THR A 489 25.64 8.00 7.29
N TYR A 490 24.52 8.74 7.21
CA TYR A 490 24.27 9.94 8.01
C TYR A 490 22.97 9.83 8.81
N GLU A 491 23.06 10.18 10.09
CA GLU A 491 21.94 10.35 11.03
C GLU A 491 21.99 11.80 11.52
N CYS A 492 20.99 12.60 11.16
CA CYS A 492 20.96 14.05 11.34
C CYS A 492 19.78 14.52 12.21
N THR A 493 19.15 13.62 12.97
CA THR A 493 17.88 13.91 13.67
C THR A 493 18.05 14.97 14.76
N SER A 494 19.16 14.93 15.49
CA SER A 494 19.44 15.88 16.57
C SER A 494 19.65 17.31 16.03
N GLU A 495 20.44 17.43 14.97
CA GLU A 495 20.74 18.68 14.29
C GLU A 495 19.48 19.26 13.63
N ALA A 496 18.65 18.41 13.01
CA ALA A 496 17.38 18.82 12.42
C ALA A 496 16.43 19.41 13.47
N ASN A 497 16.29 18.76 14.63
CA ASN A 497 15.45 19.28 15.72
C ASN A 497 16.01 20.58 16.32
N THR A 498 17.33 20.73 16.38
CA THR A 498 17.97 21.99 16.80
C THR A 498 17.64 23.12 15.82
N ALA A 499 17.72 22.83 14.52
CA ALA A 499 17.39 23.79 13.46
C ALA A 499 15.89 24.14 13.44
N LEU A 500 15.01 23.15 13.66
CA LEU A 500 13.57 23.36 13.78
C LEU A 500 13.22 24.25 14.98
N ALA A 501 13.86 24.02 16.13
CA ALA A 501 13.66 24.87 17.30
C ALA A 501 14.09 26.33 17.04
N ALA A 502 15.22 26.52 16.33
CA ALA A 502 15.67 27.85 15.93
C ALA A 502 14.70 28.53 14.94
N LEU A 503 14.19 27.78 13.96
CA LEU A 503 13.18 28.27 13.04
C LEU A 503 11.90 28.66 13.78
N LYS A 504 11.36 27.78 14.63
CA LYS A 504 10.16 28.04 15.43
C LYS A 504 10.31 29.29 16.29
N ALA A 505 11.46 29.47 16.94
CA ALA A 505 11.77 30.66 17.74
C ALA A 505 11.81 31.97 16.92
N SER A 506 11.99 31.89 15.60
CA SER A 506 11.98 33.03 14.68
C SER A 506 10.60 33.37 14.09
N THR A 507 9.56 32.62 14.46
CA THR A 507 8.18 32.78 13.96
C THR A 507 7.22 33.28 15.05
N ASP A 508 6.06 33.82 14.66
CA ASP A 508 5.03 34.29 15.58
C ASP A 508 3.60 33.92 15.13
N GLU A 509 2.60 34.52 15.77
CA GLU A 509 1.18 34.27 15.47
C GLU A 509 0.79 34.64 14.02
N THR A 510 1.50 35.59 13.40
CA THR A 510 1.28 36.08 12.03
C THR A 510 1.95 35.23 10.95
N TYR A 511 2.67 34.17 11.33
CA TYR A 511 3.30 33.25 10.41
C TYR A 511 2.33 32.73 9.35
N VAL A 512 2.72 32.89 8.08
CA VAL A 512 2.00 32.36 6.91
C VAL A 512 2.59 30.99 6.59
N SER A 513 1.73 29.97 6.46
CA SER A 513 2.20 28.62 6.14
C SER A 513 3.08 28.63 4.87
N LEU A 514 4.16 27.85 4.90
CA LEU A 514 5.14 27.72 3.81
C LEU A 514 5.92 29.00 3.46
N SER A 515 5.89 30.02 4.33
CA SER A 515 6.69 31.26 4.17
C SER A 515 8.11 31.15 4.73
N ALA A 516 8.51 29.98 5.22
CA ALA A 516 9.87 29.69 5.68
C ALA A 516 10.34 28.32 5.18
N GLN A 517 11.65 28.12 5.24
CA GLN A 517 12.30 26.88 4.84
C GLN A 517 13.45 26.49 5.78
N LEU A 518 13.73 25.19 5.84
CA LEU A 518 14.98 24.59 6.31
C LEU A 518 15.69 23.93 5.14
N LYS A 519 16.91 24.36 4.85
CA LYS A 519 17.77 23.72 3.85
C LYS A 519 18.71 22.75 4.55
N PHE A 520 18.61 21.49 4.18
CA PHE A 520 19.46 20.42 4.66
C PHE A 520 20.57 20.13 3.66
N SER A 521 21.79 19.99 4.15
CA SER A 521 22.93 19.49 3.39
C SER A 521 23.85 18.70 4.33
N TYR A 522 24.66 17.81 3.76
CA TYR A 522 25.73 17.18 4.50
C TYR A 522 27.00 17.13 3.66
N SER A 523 28.13 17.33 4.33
CA SER A 523 29.48 17.19 3.78
C SER A 523 30.43 16.83 4.90
N ASP A 524 31.45 16.02 4.62
CA ASP A 524 32.53 15.72 5.56
C ASP A 524 32.06 15.27 6.96
N ASN A 525 31.07 14.36 7.01
CA ASN A 525 30.49 13.84 8.26
C ASN A 525 29.82 14.86 9.16
N THR A 526 29.34 15.97 8.60
CA THR A 526 28.58 16.98 9.35
C THR A 526 27.26 17.28 8.66
N CYS A 527 26.17 17.21 9.42
CA CYS A 527 24.85 17.65 8.98
C CYS A 527 24.73 19.17 9.18
N ALA A 528 24.36 19.89 8.13
CA ALA A 528 24.25 21.36 8.15
C ALA A 528 22.84 21.81 7.75
N PHE A 529 22.33 22.78 8.51
CA PHE A 529 21.00 23.34 8.32
C PHE A 529 21.07 24.86 8.22
N GLU A 530 20.41 25.41 7.20
CA GLU A 530 20.20 26.84 7.04
C GLU A 530 18.69 27.12 7.06
N HIS A 531 18.22 27.92 8.01
CA HIS A 531 16.83 28.39 8.03
C HIS A 531 16.72 29.77 7.40
N GLY A 532 15.63 30.03 6.70
CA GLY A 532 15.42 31.32 6.05
C GLY A 532 14.00 31.53 5.54
N PRO A 533 13.70 32.74 5.03
CA PRO A 533 12.42 33.02 4.42
C PRO A 533 12.24 32.18 3.15
N HIS A 534 10.99 31.87 2.86
CA HIS A 534 10.54 31.24 1.62
C HIS A 534 9.38 32.05 1.07
N THR A 535 9.31 32.21 -0.25
CA THR A 535 8.15 32.85 -0.87
C THR A 535 7.05 31.80 -0.94
N PRO A 536 5.95 31.91 -0.18
CA PRO A 536 4.88 30.93 -0.25
C PRO A 536 4.36 30.89 -1.70
N PRO A 537 3.96 29.71 -2.20
CA PRO A 537 3.39 29.62 -3.53
C PRO A 537 2.21 30.59 -3.65
N PRO A 538 2.08 31.32 -4.78
CA PRO A 538 0.93 32.18 -4.99
C PRO A 538 -0.34 31.33 -4.92
N PRO A 539 -1.44 31.86 -4.38
CA PRO A 539 -2.70 31.13 -4.34
C PRO A 539 -3.09 30.75 -5.78
N VAL A 540 -3.39 29.47 -5.98
CA VAL A 540 -3.83 28.98 -7.27
C VAL A 540 -5.22 29.52 -7.54
N ARG A 541 -5.45 29.99 -8.77
CA ARG A 541 -6.75 30.53 -9.17
C ARG A 541 -7.75 29.39 -9.34
N ASP A 542 -9.01 29.65 -8.98
CA ASP A 542 -10.09 28.68 -9.19
C ASP A 542 -10.10 28.15 -10.63
N GLY A 543 -10.13 26.82 -10.77
CA GLY A 543 -10.15 26.13 -12.07
C GLY A 543 -8.79 25.95 -12.74
N TYR A 544 -7.71 26.54 -12.23
CA TYR A 544 -6.36 26.25 -12.68
C TYR A 544 -5.78 25.02 -11.99
N TRP A 545 -4.80 24.40 -12.62
CA TRP A 545 -4.02 23.32 -12.00
C TRP A 545 -3.36 23.82 -10.72
N ASP A 546 -3.81 23.26 -9.61
CA ASP A 546 -3.22 23.37 -8.29
C ASP A 546 -2.41 22.11 -7.97
N PRO A 547 -1.07 22.21 -7.86
CA PRO A 547 -0.19 21.09 -7.55
C PRO A 547 -0.30 20.62 -6.09
N SER A 548 -1.03 21.34 -5.24
CA SER A 548 -1.32 20.95 -3.85
C SER A 548 -2.74 20.43 -3.66
N LYS A 549 -3.60 20.58 -4.67
CA LYS A 549 -4.99 20.12 -4.61
C LYS A 549 -5.07 18.64 -4.92
N LEU A 550 -6.01 17.99 -4.25
CA LEU A 550 -6.50 16.68 -4.61
C LEU A 550 -7.63 16.75 -5.65
N TYR A 551 -7.44 16.01 -6.74
CA TYR A 551 -8.45 15.78 -7.78
C TYR A 551 -8.99 14.38 -7.59
N ASP A 552 -9.98 14.28 -6.71
CA ASP A 552 -10.48 13.02 -6.20
C ASP A 552 -11.54 12.36 -7.09
N GLN A 553 -12.02 13.05 -8.12
CA GLN A 553 -13.04 12.52 -9.04
C GLN A 553 -12.54 12.48 -10.48
N PRO A 554 -12.76 11.38 -11.23
CA PRO A 554 -12.68 11.39 -12.69
C PRO A 554 -13.54 12.52 -13.26
N GLY A 555 -13.03 13.20 -14.28
CA GLY A 555 -13.75 14.21 -15.02
C GLY A 555 -13.54 15.65 -14.52
N GLU A 556 -12.80 15.86 -13.42
CA GLU A 556 -12.39 17.18 -12.97
C GLU A 556 -11.52 17.88 -14.02
N MET A 557 -11.89 19.12 -14.34
CA MET A 557 -11.21 19.92 -15.35
C MET A 557 -10.28 20.93 -14.69
N VAL A 558 -9.07 21.02 -15.23
CA VAL A 558 -8.07 22.01 -14.84
C VAL A 558 -7.50 22.71 -16.06
N ILE A 559 -7.12 23.97 -15.86
CA ILE A 559 -6.35 24.73 -16.84
C ILE A 559 -4.88 24.69 -16.43
N ASP A 560 -4.02 24.13 -17.28
CA ASP A 560 -2.58 24.32 -17.08
C ASP A 560 -2.21 25.77 -17.39
N SER A 561 -1.56 26.43 -16.44
CA SER A 561 -1.17 27.83 -16.59
C SER A 561 -0.02 28.03 -17.59
N LEU A 562 0.76 26.99 -17.89
CA LEU A 562 1.93 27.09 -18.76
C LEU A 562 1.56 26.99 -20.24
N ASP A 563 0.80 25.98 -20.62
CA ASP A 563 0.38 25.78 -22.02
C ASP A 563 -1.02 26.33 -22.32
N CYS A 564 -1.74 26.78 -21.29
CA CYS A 564 -3.10 27.29 -21.35
C CYS A 564 -4.12 26.32 -21.92
N HIS A 565 -3.94 25.00 -21.84
CA HIS A 565 -4.95 24.02 -22.25
C HIS A 565 -5.78 23.51 -21.07
N GLU A 566 -6.97 23.05 -21.43
CA GLU A 566 -7.86 22.34 -20.51
C GLU A 566 -7.56 20.86 -20.54
N TYR A 567 -7.36 20.32 -19.36
CA TYR A 567 -7.14 18.92 -19.12
C TYR A 567 -8.21 18.37 -18.21
N GLN A 568 -8.63 17.15 -18.49
CA GLN A 568 -9.54 16.39 -17.68
C GLN A 568 -8.81 15.19 -17.11
N ASN A 569 -8.92 14.94 -15.82
CA ASN A 569 -8.39 13.71 -15.25
C ASN A 569 -9.34 12.54 -15.58
N GLU A 570 -8.79 11.43 -16.02
CA GLU A 570 -9.52 10.18 -16.23
C GLU A 570 -9.71 9.43 -14.90
N TRP A 571 -8.91 9.77 -13.89
CA TRP A 571 -8.95 9.19 -12.55
C TRP A 571 -8.30 10.06 -11.48
N TYR A 572 -8.34 9.58 -10.24
CA TYR A 572 -7.76 10.23 -9.06
C TYR A 572 -6.31 10.62 -9.27
N ILE A 573 -6.01 11.88 -8.99
CA ILE A 573 -4.63 12.34 -8.94
C ILE A 573 -4.41 13.29 -7.76
N VAL A 574 -3.42 12.87 -6.99
CA VAL A 574 -2.57 13.69 -6.17
C VAL A 574 -1.99 14.90 -6.89
N GLY A 575 -2.27 16.16 -6.57
CA GLY A 575 -1.55 17.31 -7.15
C GLY A 575 -0.03 17.10 -7.28
N GLY A 576 0.63 17.80 -8.19
CA GLY A 576 2.05 17.59 -8.51
C GLY A 576 2.47 18.20 -9.85
N SER A 577 3.16 17.41 -10.68
CA SER A 577 3.53 17.81 -12.03
C SER A 577 2.30 18.22 -12.84
N ALA A 578 2.38 19.39 -13.49
CA ALA A 578 1.26 19.92 -14.25
C ALA A 578 0.85 19.00 -15.40
N PRO A 579 -0.46 18.94 -15.74
CA PRO A 579 -0.91 18.30 -16.97
C PRO A 579 -0.14 18.85 -18.18
N SER A 580 0.07 18.01 -19.19
CA SER A 580 0.81 18.40 -20.39
C SER A 580 0.37 17.60 -21.59
N LEU A 581 0.76 18.06 -22.79
CA LEU A 581 0.49 17.35 -24.03
C LEU A 581 1.07 15.92 -24.02
N SER A 582 2.29 15.74 -23.50
CA SER A 582 2.90 14.41 -23.41
C SER A 582 2.12 13.51 -22.45
N PHE A 583 1.71 14.02 -21.27
CA PHE A 583 0.86 13.28 -20.34
C PHE A 583 -0.49 12.89 -20.95
N SER A 584 -1.02 13.74 -21.83
CA SER A 584 -2.30 13.48 -22.49
C SER A 584 -2.25 12.46 -23.63
N GLN A 585 -1.06 12.19 -24.16
CA GLN A 585 -0.83 11.23 -25.24
C GLN A 585 -0.41 9.86 -24.70
N ASP A 586 -0.01 9.79 -23.44
CA ASP A 586 0.20 8.53 -22.76
C ASP A 586 -1.15 7.83 -22.57
N PRO A 587 -1.36 6.64 -23.20
CA PRO A 587 -2.60 5.89 -23.02
C PRO A 587 -2.87 5.51 -21.56
N TRP A 588 -1.84 5.57 -20.71
CA TRP A 588 -1.88 5.29 -19.28
C TRP A 588 -1.70 6.54 -18.41
N GLY A 589 -1.54 7.72 -19.01
CA GLY A 589 -1.46 8.97 -18.27
C GLY A 589 -2.83 9.36 -17.70
N VAL A 590 -2.87 10.06 -16.57
CA VAL A 590 -4.14 10.47 -15.92
C VAL A 590 -4.86 11.59 -16.65
N TRP A 591 -4.16 12.43 -17.40
CA TRP A 591 -4.75 13.61 -18.02
C TRP A 591 -5.19 13.33 -19.45
N ARG A 592 -6.31 13.89 -19.88
CA ARG A 592 -6.71 13.97 -21.28
C ARG A 592 -6.91 15.42 -21.64
N ARG A 593 -6.28 15.83 -22.75
CA ARG A 593 -6.45 17.16 -23.28
C ARG A 593 -7.81 17.26 -23.95
N LEU A 594 -8.63 18.20 -23.52
CA LEU A 594 -10.00 18.36 -24.01
C LEU A 594 -10.08 19.12 -25.33
N SER A 595 -9.09 19.97 -25.62
CA SER A 595 -9.12 20.88 -26.76
C SER A 595 -7.72 21.12 -27.33
N GLU A 596 -7.62 21.14 -28.67
CA GLU A 596 -6.41 21.59 -29.37
C GLU A 596 -6.17 23.10 -29.27
N ARG A 597 -7.19 23.87 -28.88
CA ARG A 597 -7.09 25.33 -28.72
C ARG A 597 -6.84 25.70 -27.26
N PRO A 598 -5.92 26.64 -26.97
CA PRO A 598 -5.71 27.13 -25.62
C PRO A 598 -6.94 27.89 -25.10
N ASN A 599 -7.20 27.77 -23.81
CA ASN A 599 -8.20 28.51 -23.06
C ASN A 599 -7.90 30.03 -23.13
N SER A 600 -8.90 30.79 -23.60
CA SER A 600 -8.76 32.22 -23.85
C SER A 600 -8.59 33.07 -22.58
N ALA A 601 -9.12 32.60 -21.44
CA ALA A 601 -8.95 33.29 -20.16
C ALA A 601 -7.50 33.16 -19.68
N CYS A 602 -6.90 31.97 -19.79
CA CYS A 602 -5.48 31.77 -19.48
C CYS A 602 -4.55 32.60 -20.36
N LEU A 603 -4.80 32.68 -21.66
CA LEU A 603 -4.01 33.56 -22.54
C LEU A 603 -4.12 35.05 -22.19
N SER A 604 -5.26 35.47 -21.62
CA SER A 604 -5.42 36.85 -21.15
C SER A 604 -4.74 37.12 -19.81
N ASP A 605 -4.62 36.08 -18.98
CA ASP A 605 -3.95 36.11 -17.68
C ASP A 605 -2.43 36.02 -17.80
N ASN A 606 -1.95 35.30 -18.83
CA ASN A 606 -0.54 35.13 -19.20
C ASN A 606 -0.28 35.70 -20.62
N PRO A 607 -0.28 37.03 -20.80
CA PRO A 607 -0.01 37.63 -22.11
C PRO A 607 1.37 37.17 -22.59
N PRO A 608 1.52 36.81 -23.88
CA PRO A 608 2.79 36.32 -24.39
C PRO A 608 3.89 37.34 -24.09
N ALA A 609 4.98 36.87 -23.50
CA ALA A 609 6.15 37.69 -23.24
C ALA A 609 6.55 38.37 -24.55
N ASN A 610 6.24 39.66 -24.66
CA ASN A 610 6.60 40.45 -25.83
C ASN A 610 8.11 40.38 -25.98
N LYS A 611 8.54 40.01 -27.19
CA LYS A 611 9.90 40.15 -27.71
C LYS A 611 10.59 41.40 -27.12
N MET A 612 11.60 41.19 -26.28
CA MET A 612 12.74 42.09 -26.13
C MET A 612 14.01 41.32 -26.47
#